data_AF-A0A7S3H3T2-F1
#
_entry.id   AF-A0A7S3H3T2-F1
#
_cell.length_a   1.000
_cell.length_b   1.000
_cell.length_c   1.000
_cell.angle_alpha   90.00
_cell.angle_beta   90.00
_cell.angle_gamma   90.00
#
_symmetry.space_group_name_H-M   'P 1'
#
loop_
_entity.id
_entity.type
_entity.pdbx_description
1 polymer ?
#
loop_
_entity_poly.entity_id
_entity_poly.type
_entity_poly.pdbx_seq_one_letter_code
_entity_poly.pdbx_strand_id
1 'polypeptide(L)'
;KLSKKLKEYFNKGAKNINFKGRRGLAELINEYADNALGSLFAGLGDREWLFTGQADFLLCMDAGIKDLFPGNMLRPVPQLDFEQMVLASYERAFEEQRFGPILSEAVPQVVTGPKIKKKVWNCCDAGRKEAVNSGSTDIEEFTQVWINSSIANLSEASQGSPESTMTPELAVKLFVTLLEGSGLPLQMVADGTVPPVHLVEEAIASAYQEHTKLEDAGDWEPPK
;
A
#
# COMPACT_ATOMS: atom_id res chain seq x y z
N LYS A 1 -17.61 -13.99 21.57
CA LYS A 1 -17.14 -14.80 20.40
C LYS A 1 -16.14 -14.01 19.57
N LEU A 2 -16.44 -12.77 19.16
CA LEU A 2 -15.51 -11.93 18.39
C LEU A 2 -14.21 -11.61 19.15
N SER A 3 -14.29 -11.23 20.43
CA SER A 3 -13.10 -10.99 21.28
C SER A 3 -12.10 -12.15 21.30
N LYS A 4 -12.60 -13.39 21.40
CA LYS A 4 -11.76 -14.60 21.32
C LYS A 4 -11.06 -14.71 19.96
N LYS A 5 -11.78 -14.47 18.86
CA LYS A 5 -11.20 -14.49 17.51
C LYS A 5 -10.15 -13.39 17.33
N LEU A 6 -10.41 -12.17 17.81
CA LEU A 6 -9.44 -11.07 17.78
C LEU A 6 -8.13 -11.48 18.47
N LYS A 7 -8.22 -12.01 19.70
CA LYS A 7 -7.06 -12.54 20.42
C LYS A 7 -6.33 -13.62 19.61
N GLU A 8 -7.06 -14.52 18.95
CA GLU A 8 -6.46 -15.55 18.09
C GLU A 8 -5.72 -14.96 16.88
N TYR A 9 -6.20 -13.88 16.25
CA TYR A 9 -5.49 -13.20 15.16
C TYR A 9 -4.18 -12.58 15.64
N PHE A 10 -4.18 -11.85 16.74
CA PHE A 10 -2.97 -11.26 17.32
C PHE A 10 -1.97 -12.33 17.82
N ASN A 11 -2.45 -13.42 18.41
CA ASN A 11 -1.58 -14.54 18.78
C ASN A 11 -0.95 -15.24 17.57
N LYS A 12 -1.64 -15.28 16.42
CA LYS A 12 -1.06 -15.82 15.18
C LYS A 12 0.07 -14.95 14.65
N GLY A 13 0.01 -13.63 14.88
CA GLY A 13 1.03 -12.67 14.45
C GLY A 13 2.47 -13.06 14.84
N ALA A 14 2.64 -13.65 16.03
CA ALA A 14 3.95 -14.01 16.56
C ALA A 14 4.46 -15.41 16.18
N LYS A 15 3.62 -16.27 15.59
CA LYS A 15 3.92 -17.72 15.47
C LYS A 15 5.18 -18.04 14.66
N ASN A 16 5.50 -17.22 13.66
CA ASN A 16 6.61 -17.45 12.74
C ASN A 16 7.75 -16.44 12.90
N ILE A 17 7.68 -15.58 13.92
CA ILE A 17 8.69 -14.57 14.15
C ILE A 17 9.93 -15.22 14.76
N ASN A 18 11.06 -15.09 14.07
CA ASN A 18 12.34 -15.49 14.61
C ASN A 18 12.94 -14.39 15.48
N PHE A 19 12.79 -14.53 16.80
CA PHE A 19 13.40 -13.64 17.79
C PHE A 19 14.91 -13.86 17.98
N LYS A 20 15.50 -14.88 17.36
CA LYS A 20 16.94 -15.14 17.42
C LYS A 20 17.67 -14.38 16.32
N GLY A 21 18.89 -13.96 16.62
CA GLY A 21 19.76 -13.25 15.69
C GLY A 21 19.91 -11.78 16.05
N ARG A 22 20.52 -11.00 15.15
CA ARG A 22 20.79 -9.56 15.32
C ARG A 22 19.69 -8.69 14.69
N ARG A 23 18.43 -9.12 14.77
CA ARG A 23 17.29 -8.35 14.24
C ARG A 23 16.92 -7.24 15.21
N GLY A 24 16.60 -6.06 14.67
CA GLY A 24 16.17 -4.92 15.48
C GLY A 24 14.75 -5.11 16.00
N LEU A 25 14.42 -4.50 17.16
CA LEU A 25 13.06 -4.57 17.71
C LEU A 25 12.02 -4.00 16.73
N ALA A 26 12.31 -2.86 16.09
CA ALA A 26 11.43 -2.25 15.09
C ALA A 26 11.09 -3.19 13.92
N GLU A 27 12.07 -3.96 13.44
CA GLU A 27 11.87 -4.94 12.37
C GLU A 27 10.91 -6.06 12.79
N LEU A 28 11.05 -6.54 14.02
CA LEU A 28 10.19 -7.59 14.58
C LEU A 28 8.77 -7.08 14.83
N ILE A 29 8.63 -5.82 15.28
CA ILE A 29 7.32 -5.17 15.45
C ILE A 29 6.63 -5.01 14.08
N ASN A 30 7.35 -4.60 13.04
CA ASN A 30 6.81 -4.52 11.68
C ASN A 30 6.31 -5.89 11.19
N GLU A 31 7.13 -6.93 11.32
CA GLU A 31 6.72 -8.30 10.93
C GLU A 31 5.50 -8.79 11.72
N TYR A 32 5.44 -8.47 13.02
CA TYR A 32 4.29 -8.79 13.85
C TYR A 32 3.03 -8.07 13.38
N ALA A 33 3.13 -6.77 13.08
CA ALA A 33 2.02 -5.96 12.58
C ALA A 33 1.48 -6.53 11.25
N ASP A 34 2.36 -6.86 10.30
CA ASP A 34 1.99 -7.47 9.02
C ASP A 34 1.24 -8.80 9.22
N ASN A 35 1.79 -9.68 10.06
CA ASN A 35 1.20 -10.99 10.31
C ASN A 35 -0.14 -10.89 11.06
N ALA A 36 -0.23 -10.00 12.06
CA ALA A 36 -1.42 -9.82 12.89
C ALA A 36 -2.56 -9.16 12.11
N LEU A 37 -2.28 -8.04 11.42
CA LEU A 37 -3.29 -7.33 10.62
C LEU A 37 -3.64 -8.10 9.35
N GLY A 38 -2.68 -8.77 8.70
CA GLY A 38 -2.99 -9.69 7.61
C GLY A 38 -3.95 -10.81 8.05
N SER A 39 -3.73 -11.40 9.23
CA SER A 39 -4.65 -12.39 9.81
C SER A 39 -6.03 -11.80 10.14
N LEU A 40 -6.07 -10.56 10.63
CA LEU A 40 -7.29 -9.84 10.97
C LEU A 40 -8.14 -9.55 9.73
N PHE A 41 -7.54 -8.96 8.69
CA PHE A 41 -8.22 -8.63 7.43
C PHE A 41 -8.62 -9.88 6.64
N ALA A 42 -7.83 -10.95 6.67
CA ALA A 42 -8.25 -12.22 6.10
C ALA A 42 -9.51 -12.81 6.78
N GLY A 43 -9.70 -12.51 8.06
CA GLY A 43 -10.82 -13.03 8.85
C GLY A 43 -12.05 -12.12 8.91
N LEU A 44 -11.85 -10.80 8.81
CA LEU A 44 -12.86 -9.76 9.07
C LEU A 44 -12.84 -8.62 8.02
N GLY A 45 -12.13 -8.78 6.90
CA GLY A 45 -12.03 -7.75 5.85
C GLY A 45 -13.36 -7.43 5.17
N ASP A 46 -14.38 -8.27 5.34
CA ASP A 46 -15.76 -8.04 4.91
C ASP A 46 -16.50 -7.02 5.79
N ARG A 47 -15.92 -6.57 6.90
CA ARG A 47 -16.55 -5.68 7.85
C ARG A 47 -16.24 -4.23 7.53
N GLU A 48 -17.30 -3.47 7.25
CA GLU A 48 -17.24 -2.03 6.98
C GLU A 48 -16.45 -1.26 8.02
N TRP A 49 -16.74 -1.48 9.30
CA TRP A 49 -16.05 -0.80 10.40
C TRP A 49 -14.53 -1.06 10.44
N LEU A 50 -14.05 -2.15 9.80
CA LEU A 50 -12.62 -2.45 9.74
C LEU A 50 -11.97 -1.63 8.62
N PHE A 51 -12.44 -1.75 7.38
CA PHE A 51 -11.78 -1.08 6.26
C PHE A 51 -12.06 0.43 6.20
N THR A 52 -13.09 0.92 6.90
CA THR A 52 -13.33 2.37 7.04
C THR A 52 -12.53 3.01 8.17
N GLY A 53 -11.76 2.24 8.94
CA GLY A 53 -10.99 2.76 10.08
C GLY A 53 -11.82 3.11 11.32
N GLN A 54 -13.10 2.72 11.39
CA GLN A 54 -13.95 2.98 12.56
C GLN A 54 -13.50 2.21 13.81
N ALA A 55 -12.82 1.07 13.63
CA ALA A 55 -12.24 0.30 14.73
C ALA A 55 -10.72 0.48 14.79
N ASP A 56 -10.24 0.83 15.98
CA ASP A 56 -8.82 0.93 16.30
C ASP A 56 -8.36 -0.30 17.10
N PHE A 57 -7.29 -0.95 16.62
CA PHE A 57 -6.66 -2.09 17.27
C PHE A 57 -5.22 -1.82 17.73
N LEU A 58 -4.77 -0.57 17.74
CA LEU A 58 -3.44 -0.17 18.19
C LEU A 58 -3.12 -0.73 19.58
N LEU A 59 -4.05 -0.57 20.54
CA LEU A 59 -3.87 -1.07 21.91
C LEU A 59 -3.86 -2.61 21.98
N CYS A 60 -4.55 -3.29 21.08
CA CYS A 60 -4.47 -4.75 20.97
C CYS A 60 -3.10 -5.19 20.44
N MET A 61 -2.51 -4.41 19.53
CA MET A 61 -1.17 -4.66 19.02
C MET A 61 -0.10 -4.41 20.08
N ASP A 62 -0.17 -3.29 20.80
CA ASP A 62 0.70 -2.98 21.94
C ASP A 62 0.70 -4.11 22.98
N ALA A 63 -0.49 -4.54 23.42
CA ALA A 63 -0.64 -5.64 24.37
C ALA A 63 -0.12 -6.97 23.81
N GLY A 64 -0.40 -7.27 22.54
CA GLY A 64 0.08 -8.47 21.86
C GLY A 64 1.61 -8.54 21.81
N ILE A 65 2.28 -7.41 21.54
CA ILE A 65 3.74 -7.33 21.54
C ILE A 65 4.29 -7.54 22.95
N LYS A 66 3.72 -6.85 23.96
CA LYS A 66 4.15 -6.98 25.37
C LYS A 66 3.97 -8.41 25.91
N ASP A 67 2.94 -9.12 25.46
CA ASP A 67 2.64 -10.48 25.90
C ASP A 67 3.48 -11.56 25.17
N LEU A 68 3.82 -11.34 23.90
CA LEU A 68 4.40 -12.37 23.03
C LEU A 68 5.90 -12.21 22.76
N PHE A 69 6.45 -11.00 22.91
CA PHE A 69 7.87 -10.74 22.65
C PHE A 69 8.73 -11.08 23.88
N PRO A 70 9.99 -11.52 23.68
CA PRO A 70 10.90 -11.74 24.80
C PRO A 70 11.14 -10.45 25.60
N GLY A 71 10.86 -10.48 26.91
CA GLY A 71 10.96 -9.28 27.76
C GLY A 71 12.35 -8.65 27.84
N ASN A 72 13.42 -9.40 27.56
CA ASN A 72 14.79 -8.86 27.47
C ASN A 72 15.00 -7.94 26.26
N MET A 73 14.15 -8.05 25.23
CA MET A 73 14.18 -7.15 24.07
C MET A 73 13.43 -5.84 24.34
N LEU A 74 12.38 -5.89 25.16
CA LEU A 74 11.55 -4.73 25.48
C LEU A 74 12.13 -3.90 26.62
N ARG A 75 12.73 -4.55 27.64
CA ARG A 75 13.27 -3.89 28.83
C ARG A 75 14.21 -2.70 28.57
N PRO A 76 15.15 -2.73 27.61
CA PRO A 76 16.08 -1.62 27.40
C PRO A 76 15.46 -0.43 26.64
N VAL A 77 14.23 -0.57 26.13
CA VAL A 77 13.61 0.44 25.26
C VAL A 77 12.74 1.37 26.11
N PRO A 78 12.93 2.70 26.02
CA PRO A 78 12.03 3.66 26.64
C PRO A 78 10.58 3.47 26.19
N GLN A 79 9.63 3.68 27.09
CA GLN A 79 8.20 3.46 26.81
C GLN A 79 7.72 4.30 25.60
N LEU A 80 8.17 5.55 25.48
CA LEU A 80 7.81 6.43 24.38
C LEU A 80 8.31 5.91 23.02
N ASP A 81 9.58 5.49 22.95
CA ASP A 81 10.17 4.94 21.72
C ASP A 81 9.45 3.66 21.31
N PHE A 82 9.10 2.82 22.28
CA PHE A 82 8.30 1.62 22.04
C PHE A 82 6.92 1.97 21.46
N GLU A 83 6.18 2.88 22.08
CA GLU A 83 4.86 3.29 21.60
C GLU A 83 4.91 3.88 20.19
N GLN A 84 5.94 4.69 19.87
CA GLN A 84 6.15 5.23 18.53
C GLN A 84 6.43 4.13 17.49
N MET A 85 7.25 3.13 17.84
CA MET A 85 7.48 1.97 16.96
C MET A 85 6.18 1.19 16.70
N VAL A 86 5.38 0.94 17.75
CA VAL A 86 4.10 0.23 17.63
C VAL A 86 3.13 1.03 16.76
N LEU A 87 2.97 2.34 17.01
CA LEU A 87 2.10 3.20 16.22
C LEU A 87 2.47 3.20 14.74
N ALA A 88 3.74 3.46 14.42
CA ALA A 88 4.21 3.53 13.04
C ALA A 88 4.03 2.19 12.30
N SER A 89 4.32 1.06 12.97
CA SER A 89 4.10 -0.27 12.40
C SER A 89 2.62 -0.58 12.22
N TYR A 90 1.75 -0.13 13.13
CA TYR A 90 0.30 -0.32 13.07
C TYR A 90 -0.29 0.42 11.87
N GLU A 91 -0.04 1.72 11.77
CA GLU A 91 -0.60 2.58 10.73
C GLU A 91 -0.21 2.07 9.34
N ARG A 92 1.08 1.76 9.13
CA ARG A 92 1.57 1.19 7.88
C ARG A 92 0.85 -0.11 7.53
N ALA A 93 0.89 -1.09 8.43
CA ALA A 93 0.34 -2.41 8.14
C ALA A 93 -1.19 -2.36 7.98
N PHE A 94 -1.89 -1.50 8.72
CA PHE A 94 -3.32 -1.30 8.56
C PHE A 94 -3.67 -0.72 7.18
N GLU A 95 -2.95 0.32 6.77
CA GLU A 95 -3.14 0.96 5.47
C GLU A 95 -2.88 0.01 4.29
N GLU A 96 -1.84 -0.82 4.38
CA GLU A 96 -1.55 -1.84 3.37
C GLU A 96 -2.70 -2.86 3.24
N GLN A 97 -3.22 -3.36 4.36
CA GLN A 97 -4.32 -4.33 4.34
C GLN A 97 -5.64 -3.73 3.86
N ARG A 98 -5.87 -2.44 4.14
CA ARG A 98 -7.07 -1.70 3.72
C ARG A 98 -7.08 -1.42 2.21
N PHE A 99 -5.93 -1.09 1.64
CA PHE A 99 -5.83 -0.72 0.23
C PHE A 99 -5.97 -1.90 -0.73
N GLY A 100 -5.48 -3.08 -0.35
CA GLY A 100 -5.48 -4.27 -1.21
C GLY A 100 -6.84 -4.63 -1.82
N PRO A 101 -7.95 -4.69 -1.04
CA PRO A 101 -9.30 -4.92 -1.55
C PRO A 101 -9.76 -3.87 -2.57
N ILE A 102 -9.52 -2.58 -2.31
CA ILE A 102 -9.89 -1.46 -3.21
C ILE A 102 -9.21 -1.66 -4.57
N LEU A 103 -7.91 -1.93 -4.55
CA LEU A 103 -7.15 -2.15 -5.78
C LEU A 103 -7.59 -3.44 -6.52
N SER A 104 -7.94 -4.48 -5.77
CA SER A 104 -8.41 -5.75 -6.34
C SER A 104 -9.78 -5.63 -7.03
N GLU A 105 -10.60 -4.67 -6.60
CA GLU A 105 -11.88 -4.34 -7.24
C GLU A 105 -11.70 -3.41 -8.45
N ALA A 106 -10.81 -2.41 -8.36
CA ALA A 106 -10.63 -1.40 -9.40
C ALA A 106 -9.91 -1.94 -10.65
N VAL A 107 -8.81 -2.70 -10.49
CA VAL A 107 -7.99 -3.17 -11.63
C VAL A 107 -8.78 -4.00 -12.66
N PRO A 108 -9.65 -4.95 -12.26
CA PRO A 108 -10.48 -5.70 -13.21
C PRO A 108 -11.43 -4.87 -14.07
N GLN A 109 -11.72 -3.62 -13.70
CA GLN A 109 -12.66 -2.74 -14.41
C GLN A 109 -12.01 -2.01 -15.60
N VAL A 110 -10.68 -2.02 -15.67
CA VAL A 110 -9.90 -1.30 -16.70
C VAL A 110 -9.07 -2.24 -17.56
N VAL A 111 -8.60 -3.37 -17.03
CA VAL A 111 -7.77 -4.32 -17.78
C VAL A 111 -8.25 -5.77 -17.66
N THR A 112 -7.97 -6.56 -18.69
CA THR A 112 -8.35 -7.98 -18.77
C THR A 112 -7.11 -8.87 -18.82
N GLY A 113 -7.28 -10.16 -18.47
CA GLY A 113 -6.17 -11.11 -18.46
C GLY A 113 -5.40 -11.19 -17.12
N PRO A 114 -5.16 -12.38 -16.55
CA PRO A 114 -4.53 -12.52 -15.23
C PRO A 114 -3.14 -11.90 -15.12
N LYS A 115 -2.32 -11.99 -16.18
CA LYS A 115 -0.96 -11.44 -16.18
C LYS A 115 -0.94 -9.91 -16.16
N ILE A 116 -1.80 -9.28 -16.98
CA ILE A 116 -1.92 -7.83 -17.06
C ILE A 116 -2.49 -7.29 -15.74
N LYS A 117 -3.57 -7.91 -15.22
CA LYS A 117 -4.14 -7.54 -13.90
C LYS A 117 -3.09 -7.57 -12.79
N LYS A 118 -2.33 -8.66 -12.68
CA LYS A 118 -1.26 -8.77 -11.68
C LYS A 118 -0.17 -7.69 -11.88
N LYS A 119 0.21 -7.40 -13.13
CA LYS A 119 1.20 -6.37 -13.43
C LYS A 119 0.72 -4.99 -12.98
N VAL A 120 -0.46 -4.56 -13.43
CA VAL A 120 -1.04 -3.26 -13.06
C VAL A 120 -1.24 -3.15 -11.55
N TRP A 121 -1.77 -4.21 -10.91
CA TRP A 121 -1.92 -4.26 -9.45
C TRP A 121 -0.58 -4.03 -8.74
N ASN A 122 0.47 -4.76 -9.12
CA ASN A 122 1.79 -4.62 -8.49
C ASN A 122 2.37 -3.21 -8.67
N CYS A 123 2.25 -2.62 -9.86
CA CYS A 123 2.77 -1.28 -10.15
C CYS A 123 2.01 -0.20 -9.36
N CYS A 124 0.68 -0.29 -9.28
CA CYS A 124 -0.13 0.66 -8.50
C CYS A 124 0.12 0.55 -6.99
N ASP A 125 0.27 -0.66 -6.45
CA ASP A 125 0.61 -0.89 -5.04
C ASP A 125 2.03 -0.36 -4.71
N ALA A 126 3.00 -0.64 -5.57
CA ALA A 126 4.36 -0.12 -5.43
C ALA A 126 4.39 1.42 -5.48
N GLY A 127 3.74 2.02 -6.48
CA GLY A 127 3.67 3.48 -6.58
C GLY A 127 2.97 4.13 -5.39
N ARG A 128 1.96 3.48 -4.80
CA ARG A 128 1.31 3.98 -3.58
C ARG A 128 2.28 3.97 -2.40
N LYS A 129 3.03 2.88 -2.22
CA LYS A 129 4.03 2.75 -1.15
C LYS A 129 5.13 3.81 -1.30
N GLU A 130 5.59 4.08 -2.52
CA GLU A 130 6.52 5.17 -2.81
C GLU A 130 5.94 6.53 -2.41
N ALA A 131 4.68 6.80 -2.77
CA ALA A 131 4.00 8.04 -2.39
C ALA A 131 3.86 8.21 -0.87
N VAL A 132 3.55 7.14 -0.13
CA VAL A 132 3.54 7.18 1.34
C VAL A 132 4.94 7.46 1.89
N ASN A 133 5.97 6.81 1.33
CA ASN A 133 7.36 6.97 1.76
C ASN A 133 7.97 8.33 1.40
N SER A 134 7.34 9.09 0.49
CA SER A 134 7.73 10.48 0.21
C SER A 134 7.54 11.41 1.43
N GLY A 135 6.68 11.01 2.37
CA GLY A 135 6.36 11.81 3.55
C GLY A 135 5.52 13.05 3.24
N SER A 136 4.95 13.16 2.04
CA SER A 136 4.02 14.25 1.73
C SER A 136 2.80 14.18 2.66
N THR A 137 2.36 15.35 3.09
CA THR A 137 1.10 15.54 3.84
C THR A 137 0.03 16.21 2.99
N ASP A 138 0.39 16.61 1.77
CA ASP A 138 -0.49 17.22 0.80
C ASP A 138 -1.10 16.15 -0.12
N ILE A 139 -2.41 16.22 -0.31
CA ILE A 139 -3.16 15.17 -1.02
C ILE A 139 -2.91 15.23 -2.52
N GLU A 140 -2.71 16.44 -3.06
CA GLU A 140 -2.45 16.64 -4.48
C GLU A 140 -1.05 16.15 -4.84
N GLU A 141 -0.05 16.51 -4.04
CA GLU A 141 1.33 16.00 -4.16
C GLU A 141 1.37 14.47 -4.00
N PHE A 142 0.71 13.91 -2.97
CA PHE A 142 0.60 12.46 -2.81
C PHE A 142 0.02 11.79 -4.06
N THR A 143 -1.05 12.36 -4.62
CA THR A 143 -1.73 11.80 -5.79
C THR A 143 -0.83 11.87 -7.03
N GLN A 144 -0.11 12.97 -7.23
CA GLN A 144 0.84 13.13 -8.33
C GLN A 144 2.00 12.12 -8.22
N VAL A 145 2.63 12.02 -7.04
CA VAL A 145 3.72 11.05 -6.80
C VAL A 145 3.22 9.62 -7.02
N TRP A 146 2.04 9.29 -6.50
CA TRP A 146 1.45 7.96 -6.66
C TRP A 146 1.21 7.61 -8.13
N ILE A 147 0.59 8.51 -8.89
CA ILE A 147 0.34 8.32 -10.32
C ILE A 147 1.68 8.16 -11.06
N ASN A 148 2.60 9.11 -10.88
CA ASN A 148 3.88 9.11 -11.58
C ASN A 148 4.68 7.82 -11.31
N SER A 149 4.87 7.46 -10.04
CA SER A 149 5.57 6.22 -9.66
C SER A 149 4.88 4.97 -10.19
N SER A 150 3.55 4.93 -10.22
CA SER A 150 2.83 3.76 -10.75
C SER A 150 3.04 3.58 -12.26
N ILE A 151 3.03 4.68 -13.02
CA ILE A 151 3.27 4.65 -14.47
C ILE A 151 4.74 4.37 -14.77
N ALA A 152 5.69 4.92 -14.01
CA ALA A 152 7.11 4.59 -14.10
C ALA A 152 7.34 3.07 -13.89
N ASN A 153 6.78 2.51 -12.82
CA ASN A 153 6.82 1.08 -12.53
C ASN A 153 6.16 0.24 -13.65
N LEU A 154 5.07 0.73 -14.23
CA LEU A 154 4.38 0.05 -15.33
C LEU A 154 5.19 0.07 -16.63
N SER A 155 5.85 1.19 -16.91
CA SER A 155 6.77 1.35 -18.04
C SER A 155 7.93 0.37 -17.95
N GLU A 156 8.60 0.30 -16.79
CA GLU A 156 9.67 -0.68 -16.55
C GLU A 156 9.17 -2.11 -16.76
N ALA A 157 8.03 -2.46 -16.17
CA ALA A 157 7.41 -3.78 -16.32
C ALA A 157 6.87 -4.07 -17.74
N SER A 158 6.88 -3.07 -18.63
CA SER A 158 6.41 -3.14 -20.02
C SER A 158 7.49 -2.71 -21.02
N GLN A 159 8.77 -2.86 -20.64
CA GLN A 159 9.92 -2.61 -21.50
C GLN A 159 10.00 -1.18 -22.07
N GLY A 160 9.50 -0.20 -21.32
CA GLY A 160 9.49 1.22 -21.72
C GLY A 160 8.20 1.69 -22.40
N SER A 161 7.22 0.81 -22.59
CA SER A 161 5.93 1.14 -23.23
C SER A 161 4.76 0.82 -22.28
N PRO A 162 4.44 1.70 -21.31
CA PRO A 162 3.30 1.49 -20.41
C PRO A 162 1.98 1.35 -21.18
N GLU A 163 1.83 2.05 -22.32
CA GLU A 163 0.65 1.99 -23.20
C GLU A 163 0.40 0.62 -23.80
N SER A 164 1.42 -0.24 -23.94
CA SER A 164 1.26 -1.64 -24.36
C SER A 164 0.49 -2.49 -23.34
N THR A 165 0.42 -2.04 -22.08
CA THR A 165 -0.29 -2.72 -20.99
C THR A 165 -1.59 -2.02 -20.62
N MET A 166 -1.57 -0.68 -20.51
CA MET A 166 -2.72 0.12 -20.12
C MET A 166 -2.63 1.48 -20.83
N THR A 167 -3.69 1.88 -21.54
CA THR A 167 -3.72 3.19 -22.22
C THR A 167 -3.91 4.32 -21.19
N PRO A 168 -3.55 5.58 -21.53
CA PRO A 168 -3.76 6.72 -20.65
C PRO A 168 -5.22 6.85 -20.19
N GLU A 169 -6.20 6.62 -21.06
CA GLU A 169 -7.64 6.73 -20.73
C GLU A 169 -8.07 5.67 -19.69
N LEU A 170 -7.53 4.45 -19.81
CA LEU A 170 -7.76 3.39 -18.83
C LEU A 170 -7.07 3.70 -17.50
N ALA A 171 -5.89 4.33 -17.55
CA ALA A 171 -5.16 4.75 -16.36
C ALA A 171 -5.91 5.88 -15.62
N VAL A 172 -6.44 6.87 -16.33
CA VAL A 172 -7.33 7.91 -15.75
C VAL A 172 -8.51 7.25 -15.04
N LYS A 173 -9.23 6.35 -15.74
CA LYS A 173 -10.36 5.63 -15.15
C LYS A 173 -9.96 4.87 -13.89
N LEU A 174 -8.81 4.18 -13.91
CA LEU A 174 -8.30 3.44 -12.75
C LEU A 174 -8.08 4.34 -11.55
N PHE A 175 -7.34 5.44 -11.71
CA PHE A 175 -7.00 6.32 -10.60
C PHE A 175 -8.19 7.11 -10.07
N VAL A 176 -9.12 7.53 -10.93
CA VAL A 176 -10.41 8.10 -10.47
C VAL A 176 -11.17 7.08 -9.62
N THR A 177 -11.32 5.83 -10.09
CA THR A 177 -11.99 4.77 -9.32
C THR A 177 -11.27 4.49 -7.99
N LEU A 178 -9.94 4.50 -7.96
CA LEU A 178 -9.17 4.30 -6.72
C LEU A 178 -9.39 5.46 -5.74
N LEU A 179 -9.37 6.71 -6.18
CA LEU A 179 -9.60 7.87 -5.33
C LEU A 179 -11.03 7.91 -4.77
N GLU A 180 -12.03 7.67 -5.61
CA GLU A 180 -13.43 7.56 -5.20
C GLU A 180 -13.67 6.37 -4.26
N GLY A 181 -12.94 5.27 -4.46
CA GLY A 181 -12.96 4.07 -3.64
C GLY A 181 -12.23 4.18 -2.30
N SER A 182 -11.94 5.40 -1.79
CA SER A 182 -11.16 5.64 -0.57
C SER A 182 -9.72 5.12 -0.64
N GLY A 183 -9.11 5.19 -1.82
CA GLY A 183 -7.72 4.78 -2.05
C GLY A 183 -6.68 5.71 -1.41
N LEU A 184 -7.05 6.89 -0.90
CA LEU A 184 -6.14 7.78 -0.18
C LEU A 184 -5.80 7.24 1.23
N PRO A 185 -4.60 7.51 1.78
CA PRO A 185 -4.27 7.15 3.16
C PRO A 185 -5.22 7.79 4.17
N LEU A 186 -5.64 7.06 5.21
CA LEU A 186 -6.61 7.57 6.19
C LEU A 186 -6.13 8.85 6.89
N GLN A 187 -4.83 8.98 7.15
CA GLN A 187 -4.26 10.17 7.76
C GLN A 187 -4.39 11.44 6.90
N MET A 188 -4.67 11.29 5.61
CA MET A 188 -4.89 12.39 4.66
C MET A 188 -6.38 12.72 4.49
N VAL A 189 -7.28 11.85 4.93
CA VAL A 189 -8.73 12.03 4.77
C VAL A 189 -9.28 12.59 6.08
N ALA A 190 -9.42 13.91 6.15
CA ALA A 190 -10.18 14.59 7.20
C ALA A 190 -11.67 14.65 6.82
N ASP A 191 -12.52 14.92 7.81
CA ASP A 191 -13.95 15.13 7.58
C ASP A 191 -14.17 16.24 6.53
N GLY A 192 -14.75 15.86 5.39
CA GLY A 192 -15.04 16.78 4.28
C GLY A 192 -13.93 16.94 3.25
N THR A 193 -12.80 16.23 3.37
CA THR A 193 -11.77 16.20 2.32
C THR A 193 -12.34 15.63 1.02
N VAL A 194 -12.19 16.38 -0.08
CA VAL A 194 -12.58 15.95 -1.43
C VAL A 194 -11.35 15.35 -2.13
N PRO A 195 -11.41 14.11 -2.63
CA PRO A 195 -10.31 13.53 -3.39
C PRO A 195 -9.98 14.38 -4.64
N PRO A 196 -8.69 14.57 -4.99
CA PRO A 196 -8.27 15.45 -6.09
C PRO A 196 -8.43 14.79 -7.46
N VAL A 197 -9.63 14.29 -7.76
CA VAL A 197 -9.96 13.60 -9.03
C VAL A 197 -9.72 14.47 -10.25
N HIS A 198 -9.81 15.80 -10.09
CA HIS A 198 -9.59 16.77 -11.16
C HIS A 198 -8.14 16.82 -11.67
N LEU A 199 -7.16 16.38 -10.88
CA LEU A 199 -5.74 16.36 -11.26
C LEU A 199 -5.34 15.10 -12.02
N VAL A 200 -6.17 14.05 -12.01
CA VAL A 200 -5.76 12.73 -12.50
C VAL A 200 -5.42 12.76 -13.98
N GLU A 201 -6.21 13.46 -14.81
CA GLU A 201 -5.98 13.52 -16.26
C GLU A 201 -4.64 14.16 -16.61
N GLU A 202 -4.33 15.32 -16.01
CA GLU A 202 -3.06 16.03 -16.22
C GLU A 202 -1.86 15.25 -15.68
N ALA A 203 -1.99 14.66 -14.49
CA ALA A 203 -0.94 13.84 -13.89
C ALA A 203 -0.62 12.59 -14.73
N ILE A 204 -1.65 11.92 -15.26
CA ILE A 204 -1.49 10.77 -16.15
C ILE A 204 -0.84 11.19 -17.47
N ALA A 205 -1.31 12.26 -18.11
CA ALA A 205 -0.73 12.74 -19.34
C ALA A 205 0.78 13.04 -19.18
N SER A 206 1.13 13.73 -18.08
CA SER A 206 2.52 14.06 -17.74
C SER A 206 3.36 12.79 -17.50
N ALA A 207 2.84 11.83 -16.73
CA ALA A 207 3.55 10.59 -16.42
C ALA A 207 3.79 9.72 -17.66
N TYR A 208 2.82 9.59 -18.58
CA TYR A 208 3.03 8.86 -19.83
C TYR A 208 4.03 9.57 -20.74
N GLN A 209 3.99 10.90 -20.82
CA GLN A 209 4.98 11.67 -21.57
C GLN A 209 6.40 11.45 -21.03
N GLU A 210 6.57 11.37 -19.71
CA GLU A 210 7.87 11.17 -19.07
C GLU A 210 8.39 9.72 -19.23
N HIS A 211 7.51 8.73 -19.11
CA HIS A 211 7.91 7.32 -18.98
C HIS A 211 7.72 6.47 -20.23
N THR A 212 7.12 6.99 -21.31
CA THR A 212 7.11 6.30 -22.61
C THR A 212 8.44 6.52 -23.31
N LYS A 213 9.21 5.45 -23.47
CA LYS A 213 10.39 5.49 -24.33
C LYS A 213 9.91 5.60 -25.76
N LEU A 214 10.24 6.72 -26.42
CA LEU A 214 10.26 6.74 -27.86
C LEU A 214 11.24 5.63 -28.26
N GLU A 215 10.75 4.61 -28.96
CA GLU A 215 11.67 3.75 -29.70
C GLU A 215 12.49 4.73 -30.53
N ASP A 216 13.76 4.94 -30.15
CA ASP A 216 14.72 5.55 -31.04
C ASP A 216 14.54 4.74 -32.30
N ALA A 217 13.97 5.36 -33.34
CA ALA A 217 13.87 4.82 -34.66
C ALA A 217 15.31 4.74 -35.15
N GLY A 218 16.06 3.79 -34.56
CA GLY A 218 17.46 3.59 -34.80
C GLY A 218 17.53 3.38 -36.28
N ASP A 219 18.26 4.28 -36.94
CA ASP A 219 18.51 4.29 -38.36
C ASP A 219 18.68 2.84 -38.82
N TRP A 220 17.60 2.28 -39.33
CA TRP A 220 17.62 0.93 -39.86
C TRP A 220 18.41 1.08 -41.15
N GLU A 221 19.73 0.91 -41.08
CA GLU A 221 20.54 0.82 -42.27
C GLU A 221 20.29 -0.56 -42.89
N PRO A 222 19.74 -0.64 -44.11
CA PRO A 222 19.60 -1.92 -44.78
C PRO A 222 20.98 -2.58 -44.91
N PRO A 223 21.09 -3.91 -44.70
CA PRO A 223 22.34 -4.63 -44.90
C PRO A 223 22.83 -4.44 -46.35
N LYS A 224 24.11 -4.07 -46.49
CA LYS A 224 24.80 -3.91 -47.78
C LYS A 224 25.03 -5.25 -48.48
#